data_AF-A0A3D5FWK9-F1
#
_entry.id   AF-A0A3D5FWK9-F1
#
_cell.length_a   1.000
_cell.length_b   1.000
_cell.length_c   1.000
_cell.angle_alpha   90.00
_cell.angle_beta   90.00
_cell.angle_gamma   90.00
#
_symmetry.space_group_name_H-M   'P 1'
#
loop_
_entity.id
_entity.type
_entity.pdbx_description
1 polymer ?
#
loop_
_entity_poly.entity_id
_entity_poly.type
_entity_poly.pdbx_seq_one_letter_code
_entity_poly.pdbx_strand_id
1 'polypeptide(L)'
;DESAAVDIVLAAGDVSVHHPNIIHGSNTNMSQRRRCGLTIRYIPATTRILTDGQWPSAFLLRGSAVDSVNDYLPWPTYQSGEHMSFRGSDQWPPSVPAGP
;
A
#
# COMPACT_ATOMS: atom_id res chain seq x y z
N ASP A 1 -27.15 -11.04 -1.61
CA ASP A 1 -27.07 -12.51 -1.61
C ASP A 1 -25.61 -12.88 -1.56
N GLU A 2 -25.21 -13.61 -0.52
CA GLU A 2 -23.81 -14.04 -0.33
C GLU A 2 -23.49 -15.34 -1.09
N SER A 3 -24.50 -16.00 -1.68
CA SER A 3 -24.33 -17.26 -2.41
C SER A 3 -23.39 -17.16 -3.62
N ALA A 4 -23.19 -15.95 -4.14
CA ALA A 4 -22.30 -15.65 -5.26
C ALA A 4 -20.91 -15.12 -4.82
N ALA A 5 -20.64 -15.06 -3.53
CA ALA A 5 -19.33 -14.64 -3.03
C ALA A 5 -18.24 -15.65 -3.44
N VAL A 6 -17.03 -15.14 -3.67
CA VAL A 6 -15.87 -15.97 -4.03
C VAL A 6 -14.78 -15.78 -2.98
N ASP A 7 -14.29 -16.89 -2.42
CA ASP A 7 -13.18 -16.87 -1.48
C ASP A 7 -11.86 -16.56 -2.17
N ILE A 8 -11.11 -15.62 -1.58
CA ILE A 8 -9.76 -15.26 -2.02
C ILE A 8 -8.76 -15.88 -1.04
N VAL A 9 -8.30 -17.09 -1.36
CA VAL A 9 -7.33 -17.84 -0.55
C VAL A 9 -5.92 -17.58 -1.07
N LEU A 10 -5.03 -17.12 -0.18
CA LEU A 10 -3.69 -16.65 -0.52
C LEU A 10 -2.65 -17.32 0.38
N ALA A 11 -1.48 -17.65 -0.19
CA ALA A 11 -0.31 -18.03 0.58
C ALA A 11 0.42 -16.79 1.14
N ALA A 12 1.36 -17.01 2.06
CA ALA A 12 2.19 -15.92 2.58
C ALA A 12 3.05 -15.32 1.45
N GLY A 13 2.87 -14.03 1.18
CA GLY A 13 3.56 -13.31 0.09
C GLY A 13 2.70 -13.10 -1.16
N ASP A 14 1.57 -13.78 -1.29
CA ASP A 14 0.64 -13.56 -2.41
C ASP A 14 -0.10 -12.23 -2.28
N VAL A 15 -0.61 -11.73 -3.40
CA VAL A 15 -1.29 -10.44 -3.50
C VAL A 15 -2.64 -10.62 -4.19
N SER A 16 -3.65 -9.93 -3.66
CA SER A 16 -4.91 -9.67 -4.36
C SER A 16 -5.05 -8.19 -4.63
N VAL A 17 -5.46 -7.83 -5.85
CA VAL A 17 -5.74 -6.46 -6.25
C VAL A 17 -7.21 -6.36 -6.60
N HIS A 18 -7.90 -5.38 -6.03
CA HIS A 18 -9.30 -5.15 -6.29
C HIS A 18 -9.63 -3.66 -6.27
N HIS A 19 -10.73 -3.30 -6.94
CA HIS A 19 -11.27 -1.95 -6.90
C HIS A 19 -11.80 -1.64 -5.49
N PRO A 20 -11.57 -0.43 -4.92
CA PRO A 20 -11.96 -0.13 -3.53
C PRO A 20 -13.46 -0.31 -3.23
N ASN A 21 -14.31 -0.15 -4.26
CA ASN A 21 -15.76 -0.28 -4.14
C ASN A 21 -16.28 -1.71 -4.38
N ILE A 22 -15.42 -2.71 -4.57
CA ILE A 22 -15.89 -4.10 -4.62
C ILE A 22 -16.52 -4.44 -3.26
N ILE A 23 -17.64 -5.15 -3.25
CA ILE A 23 -18.19 -5.68 -2.00
C ILE A 23 -17.24 -6.79 -1.53
N HIS A 24 -16.67 -6.62 -0.34
CA HIS A 24 -15.73 -7.57 0.24
C HIS A 24 -15.93 -7.66 1.74
N GLY A 25 -15.52 -8.80 2.30
CA GLY A 25 -15.60 -9.08 3.73
C GLY A 25 -14.61 -10.17 4.09
N SER A 26 -14.59 -10.56 5.36
CA SER A 26 -13.75 -11.67 5.80
C SER A 26 -14.46 -12.48 6.87
N ASN A 27 -14.41 -13.79 6.74
CA ASN A 27 -14.89 -14.71 7.76
C ASN A 27 -14.06 -14.61 9.05
N THR A 28 -14.71 -14.96 10.17
CA THR A 28 -14.07 -15.11 11.48
C THR A 28 -12.87 -16.07 11.38
N ASN A 29 -11.75 -15.69 11.97
CA ASN A 29 -10.59 -16.57 12.06
C ASN A 29 -10.80 -17.61 13.17
N MET A 30 -11.04 -18.87 12.78
CA MET A 30 -11.27 -19.98 13.71
C MET A 30 -9.98 -20.73 14.10
N SER A 31 -8.81 -20.30 13.59
CA SER A 31 -7.53 -20.97 13.86
C SER A 31 -6.81 -20.37 15.07
N GLN A 32 -5.83 -21.11 15.60
CA GLN A 32 -4.94 -20.61 16.66
C GLN A 32 -3.82 -19.68 16.13
N ARG A 33 -3.80 -19.37 14.82
CA ARG A 33 -2.77 -18.53 14.20
C ARG A 33 -3.38 -17.21 13.75
N ARG A 34 -2.65 -16.11 13.95
CA ARG A 34 -3.07 -14.79 13.45
C ARG A 34 -3.06 -14.79 11.91
N ARG A 35 -4.17 -14.37 11.31
CA ARG A 35 -4.22 -13.92 9.90
C ARG A 35 -3.74 -12.47 9.85
N CYS A 36 -2.65 -12.19 9.14
CA CYS A 36 -2.11 -10.84 8.98
C CYS A 36 -2.02 -10.50 7.49
N GLY A 37 -2.49 -9.31 7.11
CA GLY A 37 -2.41 -8.79 5.75
C GLY A 37 -1.99 -7.33 5.76
N LEU A 38 -1.32 -6.90 4.70
CA LEU A 38 -0.97 -5.50 4.45
C LEU A 38 -1.89 -4.97 3.33
N THR A 39 -2.54 -3.82 3.58
CA THR A 39 -3.33 -3.13 2.55
C THR A 39 -2.54 -1.94 2.04
N ILE A 40 -2.32 -1.88 0.73
CA ILE A 40 -1.75 -0.73 0.03
C ILE A 40 -2.81 -0.19 -0.92
N ARG A 41 -3.07 1.11 -0.88
CA ARG A 41 -4.02 1.79 -1.76
C ARG A 41 -3.26 2.66 -2.75
N TYR A 42 -3.48 2.43 -4.03
CA TYR A 42 -2.95 3.26 -5.10
C TYR A 42 -4.04 4.21 -5.60
N ILE A 43 -3.70 5.49 -5.72
CA ILE A 43 -4.52 6.50 -6.38
C ILE A 43 -3.67 7.19 -7.45
N PRO A 44 -4.24 7.63 -8.58
CA PRO A 44 -3.51 8.46 -9.51
C PRO A 44 -3.18 9.81 -8.85
N ALA A 45 -2.10 10.47 -9.29
CA ALA A 45 -1.67 11.76 -8.73
C ALA A 45 -2.70 12.90 -8.92
N THR A 46 -3.71 12.69 -9.77
CA THR A 46 -4.85 13.59 -10.00
C THR A 46 -5.97 13.44 -8.97
N THR A 47 -5.95 12.40 -8.13
CA THR A 47 -6.94 12.20 -7.06
C THR A 47 -6.53 12.97 -5.81
N ARG A 48 -7.40 13.87 -5.33
CA ARG A 48 -7.18 14.62 -4.08
C ARG A 48 -7.52 13.77 -2.86
N ILE A 49 -6.65 13.78 -1.86
CA ILE A 49 -6.90 13.19 -0.54
C ILE A 49 -7.64 14.22 0.31
N LEU A 50 -8.81 13.85 0.80
CA LEU A 50 -9.63 14.69 1.67
C LEU A 50 -9.43 14.25 3.12
N THR A 51 -8.60 14.98 3.86
CA THR A 51 -8.32 14.76 5.29
C THR A 51 -7.89 16.07 5.92
N ASP A 52 -8.05 16.19 7.23
CA ASP A 52 -7.46 17.29 7.98
C ASP A 52 -5.95 17.04 8.12
N GLY A 53 -5.14 17.87 7.45
CA GLY A 53 -3.68 17.78 7.47
C GLY A 53 -3.08 16.76 6.48
N GLN A 54 -1.81 16.44 6.66
CA GLN A 54 -1.07 15.53 5.79
C GLN A 54 -1.49 14.07 6.06
N TRP A 55 -1.89 13.34 5.00
CA TRP A 55 -2.11 11.90 5.12
C TRP A 55 -0.78 11.18 5.41
N PRO A 56 -0.69 10.33 6.46
CA PRO A 56 0.57 9.76 6.95
C PRO A 56 1.18 8.70 6.02
N SER A 57 0.54 8.39 4.89
CA SER A 57 1.05 7.43 3.92
C SER A 57 0.88 7.89 2.47
N ALA A 58 0.82 9.21 2.24
CA ALA A 58 0.81 9.77 0.89
C ALA A 58 2.24 9.84 0.34
N PHE A 59 2.69 8.77 -0.32
CA PHE A 59 3.99 8.71 -0.98
C PHE A 59 3.83 8.77 -2.50
N LEU A 60 4.64 9.58 -3.19
CA LEU A 60 4.71 9.57 -4.65
C LEU A 60 5.58 8.39 -5.09
N LEU A 61 4.95 7.28 -5.50
CA LEU A 61 5.67 6.05 -5.83
C LEU A 61 6.19 6.03 -7.29
N ARG A 62 5.43 6.59 -8.23
CA ARG A 62 5.74 6.62 -9.67
C ARG A 62 5.18 7.90 -10.30
N GLY A 63 5.85 8.38 -11.34
CA GLY A 63 5.40 9.53 -12.13
C GLY A 63 5.68 10.87 -11.45
N SER A 64 4.83 11.86 -11.71
CA SER A 64 5.00 13.23 -11.24
C SER A 64 3.81 13.69 -10.42
N ALA A 65 4.06 14.52 -9.41
CA ALA A 65 3.01 15.21 -8.68
C ALA A 65 2.23 16.15 -9.61
N VAL A 66 0.95 16.36 -9.31
CA VAL A 66 0.13 17.39 -9.95
C VAL A 66 0.05 18.56 -8.99
N ASP A 67 0.44 19.75 -9.48
CA ASP A 67 0.44 20.98 -8.70
C ASP A 67 -0.89 21.18 -8.00
N SER A 68 -0.83 21.56 -6.72
CA SER A 68 -1.98 21.84 -5.84
C SER A 68 -2.93 20.69 -5.52
N VAL A 69 -2.68 19.45 -5.99
CA VAL A 69 -3.56 18.30 -5.71
C VAL A 69 -3.29 17.70 -4.34
N ASN A 70 -2.07 17.24 -4.07
CA ASN A 70 -1.65 16.68 -2.78
C ASN A 70 -0.20 17.06 -2.47
N ASP A 71 0.10 17.13 -1.18
CA ASP A 71 1.47 17.08 -0.68
C ASP A 71 1.87 15.62 -0.41
N TYR A 72 3.12 15.28 -0.75
CA TYR A 72 3.66 13.94 -0.60
C TYR A 72 4.76 13.91 0.46
N LEU A 73 4.78 12.84 1.24
CA LEU A 73 5.83 12.57 2.21
C LEU A 73 7.16 12.25 1.51
N PRO A 74 8.30 12.58 2.14
CA PRO A 74 9.59 12.11 1.66
C PRO A 74 9.66 10.58 1.68
N TRP A 75 10.55 10.01 0.89
CA TRP A 75 10.83 8.57 0.95
C TRP A 75 11.22 8.16 2.39
N PRO A 76 10.66 7.06 2.92
CA PRO A 76 11.06 6.55 4.23
C PRO A 76 12.56 6.28 4.28
N THR A 77 13.19 6.40 5.45
CA THR A 77 14.60 6.03 5.62
C THR A 77 14.74 4.53 5.90
N TYR A 78 15.77 3.88 5.35
CA TYR A 78 16.11 2.50 5.71
C TYR A 78 17.16 2.48 6.82
N GLN A 79 16.90 1.74 7.91
CA GLN A 79 17.82 1.59 9.04
C GLN A 79 18.23 0.12 9.16
N SER A 80 19.49 -0.18 8.82
CA SER A 80 20.03 -1.54 8.91
C SER A 80 20.04 -2.03 10.35
N GLY A 81 19.53 -3.25 10.58
CA GLY A 81 19.41 -3.84 11.92
C GLY A 81 18.10 -3.54 12.64
N GLU A 82 17.38 -2.48 12.23
CA GLU A 82 16.02 -2.19 12.73
C GLU A 82 14.94 -2.64 11.73
N HIS A 83 15.13 -2.34 10.45
CA HIS A 83 14.17 -2.66 9.40
C HIS A 83 14.49 -4.00 8.74
N MET A 84 13.45 -4.74 8.36
CA MET A 84 13.59 -5.94 7.53
C MET A 84 14.34 -5.58 6.23
N SER A 85 15.43 -6.28 5.93
CA SER A 85 16.17 -6.08 4.70
C SER A 85 15.32 -6.48 3.50
N PHE A 86 15.53 -5.79 2.38
CA PHE A 86 14.86 -6.06 1.12
C PHE A 86 15.83 -5.83 -0.03
N ARG A 87 15.50 -6.36 -1.20
CA ARG A 87 16.34 -6.17 -2.38
C ARG A 87 16.47 -4.67 -2.70
N GLY A 88 17.69 -4.15 -2.66
CA GLY A 88 18.00 -2.74 -2.90
C GLY A 88 17.97 -1.85 -1.65
N SER A 89 17.84 -2.42 -0.44
CA SER A 89 17.86 -1.64 0.80
C SER A 89 19.22 -0.96 1.08
N ASP A 90 20.31 -1.46 0.49
CA ASP A 90 21.65 -0.88 0.50
C ASP A 90 21.75 0.44 -0.28
N GLN A 91 20.84 0.66 -1.23
CA GLN A 91 20.78 1.84 -2.10
C GLN A 91 19.53 2.68 -1.82
N TRP A 92 18.94 2.52 -0.62
CA TRP A 92 17.70 3.18 -0.24
C TRP A 92 17.95 4.46 0.58
N PRO A 93 17.23 5.56 0.32
CA PRO A 93 16.23 5.74 -0.73
C PRO A 93 16.89 5.83 -2.13
N PRO A 94 16.17 5.45 -3.20
CA PRO A 94 16.73 5.47 -4.54
C PRO A 94 17.18 6.89 -4.92
N SER A 95 18.39 7.01 -5.47
CA SER A 95 19.02 8.29 -5.85
C SER A 95 18.28 9.07 -6.94
N VAL A 96 17.40 8.39 -7.68
CA VAL A 96 16.45 8.98 -8.61
C VAL A 96 15.07 8.46 -8.19
N PRO A 97 14.10 9.32 -7.82
CA PRO A 97 12.73 8.87 -7.64
C PRO A 97 12.31 8.20 -8.95
N ALA A 98 11.66 7.03 -8.88
CA ALA A 98 11.32 6.25 -10.07
C ALA A 98 10.61 7.11 -11.12
N GLY A 99 11.40 7.68 -12.05
CA GLY A 99 10.96 8.39 -13.24
C GLY A 99 10.27 7.41 -14.19
N PRO A 100 9.55 7.93 -15.18
CA PRO A 100 8.38 7.31 -15.83
C PRO A 100 8.40 5.77 -15.95
#